data_AF-A0A2G8JX18-F1
#
_entry.id   AF-A0A2G8JX18-F1
#
_cell.length_a   1.000
_cell.length_b   1.000
_cell.length_c   1.000
_cell.angle_alpha   90.00
_cell.angle_beta   90.00
_cell.angle_gamma   90.00
#
_symmetry.space_group_name_H-M   'P 1'
#
loop_
_entity.id
_entity.type
_entity.pdbx_description
1 polymer ?
#
loop_
_entity_poly.entity_id
_entity_poly.type
_entity_poly.pdbx_seq_one_letter_code
_entity_poly.pdbx_strand_id
1 'polypeptide(L)'
;MELQFYAHVGFSSATEPTLKFIQGLNQMTLTRQEFALLQAITIISPDRPDIMDREAVERIQKPMVETLQSLTKINHPDDKVFFAKLIMTLTNVRDLGPII
;
A
#
# COMPACT_ATOMS: atom_id res chain seq x y z
N MET A 1 16.79 -15.83 8.67
CA MET A 1 16.35 -15.86 10.08
C MET A 1 14.88 -15.44 10.22
N GLU A 2 14.38 -14.45 9.46
CA GLU A 2 12.96 -14.04 9.52
C GLU A 2 11.95 -15.03 8.88
N LEU A 3 12.29 -15.69 7.77
CA LEU A 3 11.36 -16.59 7.06
C LEU A 3 10.87 -17.78 7.94
N GLN A 4 11.75 -18.31 8.80
CA GLN A 4 11.43 -19.40 9.73
C GLN A 4 10.44 -18.96 10.83
N PHE A 5 10.50 -17.70 11.25
CA PHE A 5 9.58 -17.13 12.22
C PHE A 5 8.17 -16.98 11.65
N TYR A 6 8.04 -16.43 10.43
CA TYR A 6 6.74 -16.30 9.74
C TYR A 6 6.06 -17.66 9.50
N ALA A 7 6.83 -18.70 9.19
CA ALA A 7 6.31 -20.06 9.08
C ALA A 7 5.78 -20.60 10.43
N HIS A 8 6.44 -20.29 11.54
CA HIS A 8 6.05 -20.75 12.89
C HIS A 8 4.81 -20.04 13.46
N VAL A 9 4.55 -18.78 13.06
CA VAL A 9 3.39 -17.99 13.55
C VAL A 9 2.14 -18.13 12.66
N GLY A 10 2.11 -19.12 11.77
CA GLY A 10 0.94 -19.43 10.94
C GLY A 10 0.86 -18.69 9.61
N PHE A 11 1.90 -17.94 9.22
CA PHE A 11 2.05 -17.33 7.89
C PHE A 11 2.77 -18.26 6.91
N SER A 12 2.74 -19.57 7.14
CA SER A 12 3.31 -20.57 6.22
C SER A 12 2.67 -20.56 4.82
N SER A 13 1.51 -19.93 4.67
CA SER A 13 0.81 -19.68 3.39
C SER A 13 1.11 -18.33 2.74
N ALA A 14 1.81 -17.40 3.41
CA ALA A 14 2.21 -16.16 2.77
C ALA A 14 3.28 -16.45 1.73
N THR A 15 2.97 -16.13 0.48
CA THR A 15 3.91 -16.27 -0.61
C THR A 15 5.12 -15.35 -0.37
N GLU A 16 6.32 -15.78 -0.79
CA GLU A 16 7.56 -14.99 -0.71
C GLU A 16 7.39 -13.52 -1.16
N PRO A 17 6.60 -13.22 -2.21
CA PRO A 17 6.35 -11.84 -2.61
C PRO A 17 5.51 -11.03 -1.61
N THR A 18 4.55 -11.65 -0.91
CA THR A 18 3.75 -10.99 0.14
C THR A 18 4.64 -10.55 1.30
N LEU A 19 5.60 -11.40 1.67
CA LEU A 19 6.58 -11.06 2.71
C LEU A 19 7.52 -9.94 2.26
N LYS A 20 8.01 -9.98 1.02
CA LYS A 20 8.83 -8.89 0.44
C LYS A 20 8.08 -7.56 0.41
N PHE A 21 6.78 -7.57 0.12
CA PHE A 21 5.95 -6.39 0.21
C PHE A 21 5.85 -5.84 1.63
N ILE A 22 5.51 -6.69 2.62
CA ILE A 22 5.37 -6.27 4.02
C ILE A 22 6.70 -5.70 4.53
N GLN A 23 7.82 -6.36 4.20
CA GLN A 23 9.16 -5.85 4.52
C GLN A 23 9.43 -4.50 3.85
N GLY A 24 9.09 -4.35 2.57
CA GLY A 24 9.23 -3.10 1.83
C GLY A 24 8.44 -1.96 2.49
N LEU A 25 7.17 -2.18 2.83
CA LEU A 25 6.35 -1.20 3.55
C LEU A 25 6.90 -0.89 4.94
N ASN A 26 7.34 -1.88 5.70
CA ASN A 26 7.90 -1.67 7.05
C ASN A 26 9.22 -0.87 7.02
N GLN A 27 9.97 -0.95 5.93
CA GLN A 27 11.16 -0.14 5.70
C GLN A 27 10.82 1.31 5.32
N MET A 28 9.60 1.56 4.82
CA MET A 28 9.11 2.91 4.64
C MET A 28 8.74 3.46 6.01
N THR A 29 9.40 4.53 6.44
CA THR A 29 9.15 5.19 7.73
C THR A 29 7.87 6.03 7.68
N LEU A 30 6.75 5.40 7.31
CA LEU A 30 5.45 6.06 7.18
C LEU A 30 4.99 6.59 8.52
N THR A 31 4.55 7.84 8.53
CA THR A 31 3.82 8.42 9.66
C THR A 31 2.46 7.74 9.82
N ARG A 32 1.86 7.85 11.01
CA ARG A 32 0.51 7.32 11.25
C ARG A 32 -0.52 7.89 10.27
N GLN A 33 -0.41 9.17 9.93
CA GLN A 33 -1.30 9.85 8.99
C GLN A 33 -1.16 9.31 7.57
N GLU A 34 0.07 9.10 7.09
CA GLU A 34 0.33 8.51 5.77
C GLU A 34 -0.19 7.07 5.68
N PHE A 35 0.06 6.27 6.73
CA PHE A 35 -0.45 4.91 6.78
C PHE A 35 -1.98 4.86 6.81
N ALA A 36 -2.64 5.71 7.61
CA ALA A 36 -4.10 5.77 7.65
C ALA A 36 -4.71 6.16 6.29
N LEU A 37 -4.10 7.14 5.62
CA LEU A 37 -4.56 7.59 4.31
C LEU A 37 -4.33 6.53 3.23
N LEU A 38 -3.21 5.83 3.29
CA LEU A 38 -2.92 4.68 2.44
C LEU A 38 -3.94 3.55 2.61
N GLN A 39 -4.28 3.21 3.85
CA GLN A 39 -5.33 2.22 4.14
C GLN A 39 -6.68 2.64 3.55
N ALA A 40 -7.04 3.92 3.68
CA ALA A 40 -8.27 4.44 3.11
C ALA A 40 -8.29 4.34 1.57
N ILE A 41 -7.19 4.72 0.90
CA ILE A 41 -7.04 4.58 -0.57
C ILE A 41 -7.18 3.13 -1.01
N THR A 42 -6.62 2.19 -0.24
CA THR A 42 -6.68 0.75 -0.53
C THR A 42 -8.11 0.20 -0.37
N ILE A 43 -8.85 0.68 0.63
CA ILE A 43 -10.26 0.32 0.83
C ILE A 43 -11.11 0.87 -0.32
N ILE A 44 -10.93 2.15 -0.67
CA ILE A 44 -11.63 2.85 -1.76
C ILE A 44 -10.92 2.55 -3.09
N SER A 45 -10.91 1.29 -3.51
CA SER A 45 -10.29 0.87 -4.78
C SER A 45 -11.35 0.63 -5.86
N PRO A 46 -11.26 1.27 -7.05
CA PRO A 46 -12.21 1.06 -8.15
C PRO A 46 -12.06 -0.30 -8.85
N ASP A 47 -10.98 -1.03 -8.56
CA ASP A 47 -10.62 -2.30 -9.20
C ASP A 47 -11.46 -3.50 -8.72
N ARG A 48 -12.41 -3.30 -7.79
CA ARG A 48 -13.24 -4.41 -7.31
C ARG A 48 -14.28 -4.81 -8.36
N PRO A 49 -14.46 -6.12 -8.63
CA PRO A 49 -15.28 -6.62 -9.73
C PRO A 49 -16.78 -6.29 -9.59
N ASP A 50 -17.24 -5.99 -8.38
CA ASP A 50 -18.63 -5.69 -8.00
C ASP A 50 -18.97 -4.19 -8.01
N ILE A 51 -18.03 -3.30 -8.33
CA ILE A 51 -18.28 -1.85 -8.38
C ILE A 51 -19.03 -1.49 -9.67
N MET A 52 -20.25 -0.96 -9.49
CA MET A 52 -21.10 -0.47 -10.59
C MET A 52 -20.65 0.89 -11.15
N ASP A 53 -20.26 1.81 -10.27
CA ASP A 53 -19.83 3.17 -10.65
C ASP A 53 -18.37 3.39 -10.26
N ARG A 54 -17.47 2.96 -11.15
CA ARG A 54 -16.01 3.09 -10.94
C ARG A 54 -15.57 4.55 -10.92
N GLU A 55 -16.19 5.40 -11.74
CA GLU A 55 -15.86 6.83 -11.81
C GLU A 55 -16.21 7.58 -10.52
N ALA A 56 -17.32 7.23 -9.86
CA ALA A 56 -17.64 7.75 -8.54
C ALA A 56 -16.58 7.37 -7.50
N VAL A 57 -16.12 6.10 -7.50
CA VAL A 57 -15.07 5.63 -6.59
C VAL A 57 -13.74 6.34 -6.86
N GLU A 58 -13.37 6.51 -8.13
CA GLU A 58 -12.16 7.26 -8.53
C GLU A 58 -12.22 8.73 -8.11
N ARG A 59 -13.39 9.39 -8.23
CA ARG A 59 -13.58 10.77 -7.77
C ARG A 59 -13.37 10.93 -6.26
N ILE A 60 -13.70 9.91 -5.47
CA ILE A 60 -13.45 9.89 -4.02
C ILE A 60 -11.98 9.57 -3.74
N GLN A 61 -11.40 8.61 -4.45
CA GLN A 61 -10.02 8.16 -4.22
C GLN A 61 -8.97 9.22 -4.61
N LYS A 62 -9.16 9.91 -5.75
CA LYS A 62 -8.21 10.88 -6.30
C LYS A 62 -7.74 11.95 -5.30
N PRO A 63 -8.63 12.70 -4.60
CA PRO A 63 -8.17 13.69 -3.64
C PRO A 63 -7.41 13.07 -2.45
N MET A 64 -7.68 11.82 -2.09
CA MET A 64 -6.94 11.11 -1.05
C MET A 64 -5.50 10.81 -1.51
N VAL A 65 -5.32 10.39 -2.76
CA VAL A 65 -4.01 10.14 -3.37
C VAL A 65 -3.20 11.44 -3.47
N GLU A 66 -3.83 12.53 -3.92
CA GLU A 66 -3.21 13.87 -3.97
C GLU A 66 -2.80 14.37 -2.57
N THR A 67 -3.64 14.10 -1.57
CA THR A 67 -3.34 14.42 -0.16
C THR A 67 -2.15 13.59 0.35
N LEU A 68 -2.08 12.30 0.01
CA LEU A 68 -0.95 11.44 0.40
C LEU A 68 0.36 11.91 -0.25
N GLN A 69 0.32 12.29 -1.52
CA GLN A 69 1.48 12.85 -2.21
C GLN A 69 1.95 14.16 -1.56
N SER A 70 1.03 15.02 -1.15
CA SER A 70 1.37 16.28 -0.47
C SER A 70 1.93 16.01 0.93
N LEU A 71 1.32 15.10 1.68
CA LEU A 71 1.73 14.75 3.04
C LEU A 71 3.13 14.12 3.07
N THR A 72 3.43 13.24 2.11
CA THR A 72 4.76 12.63 1.98
C THR A 72 5.85 13.64 1.67
N LYS A 73 5.56 14.68 0.86
CA LYS A 73 6.51 15.80 0.64
C LYS A 73 6.78 16.62 1.90
N ILE A 74 5.77 16.76 2.77
CA ILE A 74 5.88 17.50 4.03
C ILE A 74 6.68 16.71 5.05
N ASN A 75 6.40 15.42 5.21
CA ASN A 75 7.03 14.59 6.23
C ASN A 75 8.41 14.05 5.82
N HIS A 76 8.66 13.89 4.52
CA HIS A 76 9.91 13.34 3.97
C HIS A 76 10.56 14.33 2.96
N PRO A 77 10.87 15.57 3.37
CA PRO A 77 11.35 16.61 2.44
C PRO A 77 12.68 16.25 1.75
N ASP A 78 13.50 15.43 2.39
CA ASP A 78 14.80 14.99 1.86
C ASP A 78 14.68 13.82 0.84
N ASP A 79 13.54 13.12 0.81
CA ASP A 79 13.30 12.00 -0.11
C ASP A 79 12.26 12.37 -1.18
N LYS A 80 12.72 13.08 -2.22
CA LYS A 80 11.86 13.57 -3.33
C LYS A 80 11.13 12.46 -4.10
N VAL A 81 11.57 11.21 -3.96
CA VAL A 81 10.99 10.04 -4.64
C VAL A 81 10.22 9.14 -3.68
N PHE A 82 10.02 9.55 -2.42
CA PHE A 82 9.32 8.76 -1.39
C PHE A 82 7.95 8.28 -1.86
N PHE A 83 7.14 9.19 -2.40
CA PHE A 83 5.82 8.85 -2.93
C PHE A 83 5.89 7.82 -4.06
N ALA A 84 6.85 7.94 -4.98
CA ALA A 84 7.02 6.98 -6.07
C ALA A 84 7.41 5.60 -5.53
N LYS A 85 8.33 5.53 -4.55
CA LYS A 85 8.69 4.28 -3.86
C LYS A 85 7.49 3.65 -3.16
N LEU A 86 6.60 4.46 -2.58
CA LEU A 86 5.39 4.00 -1.92
C LEU A 86 4.44 3.34 -2.93
N ILE A 87 4.17 4.01 -4.05
CA ILE A 87 3.32 3.46 -5.11
C ILE A 87 3.93 2.18 -5.70
N MET A 88 5.23 2.14 -5.97
CA MET A 88 5.91 0.93 -6.48
C MET A 88 5.79 -0.24 -5.50
N THR A 89 5.96 0.02 -4.21
CA THR A 89 5.79 -0.99 -3.16
C THR A 89 4.38 -1.56 -3.18
N LEU A 90 3.34 -0.74 -3.38
CA LEU A 90 1.94 -1.19 -3.47
C LEU A 90 1.62 -1.95 -4.76
N THR A 91 2.18 -1.55 -5.90
CA THR A 91 1.96 -2.26 -7.18
C THR A 91 2.51 -3.68 -7.13
N ASN A 92 3.64 -3.90 -6.44
CA ASN A 92 4.20 -5.23 -6.24
C ASN A 92 3.24 -6.22 -5.54
N VAL A 93 2.18 -5.74 -4.87
CA VAL A 93 1.11 -6.57 -4.28
C VAL A 93 0.02 -6.92 -5.27
N ARG A 94 -0.33 -5.99 -6.15
CA ARG A 94 -1.41 -6.19 -7.12
C ARG A 94 -1.08 -7.32 -8.10
N ASP A 95 0.21 -7.51 -8.38
CA ASP A 95 0.73 -8.61 -9.20
C ASP A 95 0.74 -9.97 -8.46
N LEU A 96 0.39 -10.02 -7.17
CA LEU A 96 0.37 -11.26 -6.37
C LEU A 96 -0.98 -11.98 -6.40
N GLY A 97 -1.92 -11.47 -7.18
CA GLY A 97 -3.31 -11.90 -7.15
C GLY A 97 -4.04 -11.36 -5.92
N PRO A 98 -5.38 -11.43 -5.91
CA PRO A 98 -6.16 -10.87 -4.84
C PRO A 98 -5.91 -11.67 -3.55
N ILE A 99 -5.31 -11.03 -2.54
CA ILE A 99 -5.59 -11.39 -1.15
C ILE A 99 -6.92 -10.71 -0.79
N ILE A 100 -7.98 -11.06 -1.52
CA ILE A 100 -9.39 -10.85 -1.18
C ILE A 100 -10.17 -11.99 -1.84
#